data_AF-T1BYD4-F1
#
_entry.id   AF-T1BYD4-F1
#
_cell.length_a   1.000
_cell.length_b   1.000
_cell.length_c   1.000
_cell.angle_alpha   90.00
_cell.angle_beta   90.00
_cell.angle_gamma   90.00
#
_symmetry.space_group_name_H-M   'P 1'
#
loop_
_entity.id
_entity.type
_entity.pdbx_description
1 polymer ?
#
loop_
_entity_poly.entity_id
_entity_poly.type
_entity_poly.pdbx_seq_one_letter_code
_entity_poly.pdbx_strand_id
1 'polypeptide(L)' 'ILQQLEKAGLVSTVRLRGRALSGKGQSLLARVSQGAFRDLVAQDPALKKYL' A
#
# COMPACT_ATOMS: atom_id res chain seq x y z
N ILE A 1 -11.82 1.87 -12.91
CA ILE A 1 -11.06 1.47 -11.70
C ILE A 1 -10.84 2.64 -10.72
N LEU A 2 -10.24 3.78 -11.09
CA LEU A 2 -9.95 4.87 -10.14
C LEU A 2 -11.18 5.39 -9.38
N GLN A 3 -12.34 5.51 -10.05
CA GLN A 3 -13.60 5.89 -9.39
C GLN A 3 -14.05 4.88 -8.32
N GLN A 4 -13.78 3.58 -8.51
CA GLN A 4 -14.10 2.55 -7.52
C GLN A 4 -13.17 2.63 -6.31
N LEU A 5 -11.88 2.90 -6.55
CA LEU A 5 -10.90 3.11 -5.47
C LEU A 5 -11.22 4.37 -4.65
N GLU A 6 -11.72 5.42 -5.30
CA GLU A 6 -12.15 6.65 -4.65
C GLU A 6 -13.44 6.41 -3.84
N LYS A 7 -14.43 5.70 -4.39
CA LYS A 7 -15.63 5.26 -3.64
C LYS A 7 -15.30 4.35 -2.44
N ALA A 8 -14.29 3.50 -2.56
CA ALA A 8 -13.81 2.65 -1.46
C ALA A 8 -13.00 3.42 -0.40
N GLY A 9 -12.70 4.70 -0.67
CA GLY A 9 -11.92 5.57 0.18
C GLY A 9 -10.44 5.21 0.23
N LEU A 10 -9.89 4.56 -0.80
CA LEU A 10 -8.47 4.18 -0.90
C LEU A 10 -7.62 5.27 -1.56
N VAL A 11 -8.23 6.10 -2.40
CA VAL A 11 -7.62 7.29 -3.00
C VAL A 11 -8.54 8.50 -2.81
N SER A 12 -7.97 9.69 -2.90
CA SER A 12 -8.70 10.95 -2.83
C SER A 12 -8.19 11.91 -3.90
N THR A 13 -9.09 12.72 -4.46
CA THR A 13 -8.72 13.80 -5.38
C THR A 13 -8.07 14.94 -4.62
N VAL A 14 -6.89 15.36 -5.08
CA VAL A 14 -6.18 16.53 -4.58
C VAL A 14 -6.30 17.63 -5.63
N ARG A 15 -6.95 18.74 -5.26
CA ARG A 15 -7.21 19.86 -6.16
C ARG A 15 -5.91 20.32 -6.82
N LEU A 16 -5.90 20.41 -8.15
CA LEU A 16 -4.75 20.78 -9.00
C LEU A 16 -3.53 19.85 -8.93
N ARG A 17 -3.61 18.69 -8.26
CA ARG A 17 -2.50 17.72 -8.13
C ARG A 17 -2.86 16.29 -8.52
N GLY A 18 -4.10 16.04 -8.95
CA GLY A 18 -4.54 14.72 -9.38
C GLY A 18 -5.13 13.90 -8.22
N ARG A 19 -4.66 12.66 -8.02
CA ARG A 19 -5.17 11.73 -7.01
C ARG A 19 -4.04 11.24 -6.12
N ALA A 20 -4.30 11.13 -4.82
CA ALA A 20 -3.35 10.63 -3.84
C ALA A 20 -3.96 9.47 -3.04
N LEU A 21 -3.12 8.58 -2.50
CA LEU A 21 -3.58 7.57 -1.54
C LEU A 21 -4.17 8.24 -0.31
N SER A 22 -5.33 7.77 0.13
CA SER A 22 -5.87 8.16 1.43
C SER A 22 -5.07 7.46 2.55
N GLY A 23 -5.26 7.87 3.81
CA GLY A 23 -4.68 7.15 4.95
C GLY A 23 -5.11 5.68 5.02
N LYS A 24 -6.34 5.37 4.60
CA LYS A 24 -6.85 3.99 4.48
C LYS A 24 -6.12 3.23 3.37
N GLY A 25 -5.89 3.85 2.22
CA GLY A 25 -5.14 3.26 1.11
C GLY A 25 -3.69 2.97 1.46
N GLN A 26 -3.03 3.91 2.14
CA GLN A 26 -1.66 3.73 2.65
C GLN A 26 -1.58 2.57 3.66
N SER A 27 -2.52 2.52 4.61
CA SER A 27 -2.57 1.45 5.62
C SER A 27 -2.82 0.07 5.00
N LEU A 28 -3.69 -0.02 3.99
CA LEU A 28 -3.96 -1.27 3.27
C LEU A 28 -2.70 -1.75 2.54
N LEU A 29 -2.05 -0.87 1.78
CA LEU A 29 -0.81 -1.19 1.08
C LEU A 29 0.28 -1.63 2.06
N ALA A 30 0.49 -0.89 3.15
CA ALA A 30 1.48 -1.23 4.16
C ALA A 30 1.27 -2.65 4.71
N ARG A 31 0.02 -3.02 5.02
CA ARG A 31 -0.32 -4.36 5.53
C ARG A 31 -0.02 -5.45 4.51
N VAL A 32 -0.42 -5.24 3.25
CA VAL A 32 -0.18 -6.21 2.17
C VAL A 32 1.32 -6.35 1.90
N SER A 33 2.02 -5.22 1.80
CA SER A 33 3.48 -5.19 1.61
C SER A 33 4.22 -5.88 2.75
N GLN A 34 3.79 -5.70 4.00
CA GLN A 34 4.41 -6.38 5.14
C GLN A 34 4.20 -7.89 5.11
N GLY A 35 3.02 -8.36 4.70
CA GLY A 35 2.77 -9.79 4.47
C GLY A 35 3.68 -10.36 3.40
N ALA A 36 3.68 -9.74 2.22
CA ALA A 36 4.53 -10.14 1.10
C ALA A 36 6.02 -10.11 1.46
N PHE A 37 6.44 -9.12 2.26
CA PHE A 37 7.83 -9.01 2.69
C PHE A 37 8.24 -10.16 3.63
N ARG A 38 7.37 -10.59 4.55
CA ARG A 38 7.64 -11.75 5.41
C ARG A 38 7.79 -13.03 4.60
N ASP A 39 6.94 -13.22 3.60
CA ASP A 39 7.01 -14.37 2.70
C ASP A 39 8.29 -14.36 1.87
N LEU A 40 8.76 -13.18 1.47
CA LEU A 40 10.03 -13.02 0.75
C LEU A 40 11.23 -13.29 1.66
N VAL A 41 11.19 -12.83 2.92
CA VAL A 41 12.24 -13.11 3.91
C VAL A 41 12.39 -14.61 4.20
N ALA A 42 11.29 -15.38 4.13
CA ALA A 42 11.36 -16.82 4.27
C ALA A 42 12.13 -17.50 3.12
N GLN A 43 12.14 -16.89 1.93
CA GLN A 43 12.84 -17.38 0.75
C GLN A 43 14.28 -16.84 0.64
N ASP A 44 14.50 -15.61 1.06
CA ASP A 44 15.81 -14.96 1.14
C ASP A 44 16.09 -14.44 2.56
N PRO A 45 16.82 -15.22 3.39
CA PRO A 45 17.14 -14.84 4.75
C PRO A 45 17.99 -13.56 4.87
N ALA A 46 18.68 -13.11 3.81
CA ALA A 46 19.47 -11.87 3.83
C ALA A 46 18.59 -10.64 4.04
N LEU A 47 17.29 -10.73 3.75
CA LEU A 47 16.33 -9.65 3.93
C LEU A 47 15.90 -9.46 5.40
N LYS A 48 16.21 -10.39 6.31
CA LYS A 48 15.89 -10.27 7.74
C LYS A 48 16.44 -9.00 8.39
N LYS A 49 17.52 -8.43 7.86
CA LYS A 49 18.09 -7.17 8.38
C LYS A 49 17.19 -5.94 8.19
N TYR A 50 16.13 -6.05 7.40
CA TYR A 50 15.17 -4.96 7.13
C TYR A 50 13.78 -5.23 7.73
N LEU A 51 13.62 -6.29 8.52
CA LEU A 51 12.44 -6.55 9.34
C LEU A 51 12.54 -5.81 10.67
#